data_AF-A0A516SF34-F1
#
_entry.id   AF-A0A516SF34-F1
#
_cell.length_a   1.000
_cell.length_b   1.000
_cell.length_c   1.000
_cell.angle_alpha   90.00
_cell.angle_beta   90.00
_cell.angle_gamma   90.00
#
_symmetry.space_group_name_H-M   'P 1'
#
loop_
_entity.id
_entity.type
_entity.pdbx_description
1 polymer ?
#
loop_
_entity_poly.entity_id
_entity_poly.type
_entity_poly.pdbx_seq_one_letter_code
_entity_poly.pdbx_strand_id
1 'polypeptide(L)'
;MKFEDSIRHDAEENGAFFDVCGAMRLFRKGHPDHIGFSTSEATALHGCAFTHNHPNGGAFSVADVKIACSMELQELRVVTKQFRFIMRPGSQGWPISTRISHVHSQSEIVANNEIRHMLSAGHLSYYHCAAELDHQIWVQLAHRLGLTYRREKS
;
A
#
# COMPACT_ATOMS: atom_id res chain seq x y z
N MET A 1 -13.04 -5.80 -7.06
CA MET A 1 -14.13 -4.89 -6.63
C MET A 1 -14.43 -4.01 -7.82
N LYS A 2 -15.69 -3.75 -8.19
CA LYS A 2 -16.01 -3.07 -9.47
C LYS A 2 -15.18 -1.79 -9.74
N PHE A 3 -14.94 -0.97 -8.72
CA PHE A 3 -14.09 0.22 -8.83
C PHE A 3 -12.61 -0.13 -9.11
N GLU A 4 -11.99 -0.98 -8.30
CA GLU A 4 -10.62 -1.47 -8.51
C GLU A 4 -10.42 -2.08 -9.91
N ASP A 5 -11.43 -2.83 -10.38
CA ASP A 5 -11.40 -3.47 -11.69
C ASP A 5 -11.42 -2.43 -12.83
N SER A 6 -12.05 -1.28 -12.60
CA SER A 6 -12.10 -0.17 -13.55
C SER A 6 -10.82 0.67 -13.63
N ILE A 7 -10.03 0.75 -12.55
CA ILE A 7 -8.85 1.63 -12.49
C ILE A 7 -7.50 0.91 -12.62
N ARG A 8 -7.43 -0.41 -12.41
CA ARG A 8 -6.14 -1.15 -12.37
C ARG A 8 -5.32 -1.13 -13.67
N HIS A 9 -5.95 -0.77 -14.79
CA HIS A 9 -5.32 -0.65 -16.10
C HIS A 9 -5.07 0.81 -16.51
N ASP A 10 -5.50 1.77 -15.69
CA ASP A 10 -5.32 3.18 -15.98
C ASP A 10 -3.84 3.55 -15.95
N ALA A 11 -3.45 4.43 -16.86
CA ALA A 11 -2.09 4.96 -16.95
C ALA A 11 -1.80 6.02 -15.88
N GLU A 12 -2.84 6.59 -15.29
CA GLU A 12 -2.77 7.57 -14.22
C GLU A 12 -3.19 6.95 -12.89
N GLU A 13 -2.71 7.51 -11.78
CA GLU A 13 -3.20 7.14 -10.45
C GLU A 13 -4.61 7.70 -10.21
N ASN A 14 -5.50 6.80 -9.84
CA ASN A 14 -6.88 7.02 -9.49
C ASN A 14 -7.16 6.34 -8.16
N GLY A 15 -7.93 6.97 -7.29
CA GLY A 15 -8.23 6.41 -5.97
C GLY A 15 -9.58 6.84 -5.43
N ALA A 16 -10.14 6.03 -4.55
CA ALA A 16 -11.40 6.33 -3.89
C ALA A 16 -11.42 5.85 -2.44
N PHE A 17 -12.16 6.61 -1.63
CA PHE A 17 -12.49 6.26 -0.26
C PHE A 17 -13.89 5.67 -0.20
N PHE A 18 -14.04 4.64 0.62
CA PHE A 18 -15.29 3.94 0.85
C PHE A 18 -15.57 3.89 2.35
N ASP A 19 -16.81 4.20 2.75
CA ASP A 19 -17.21 4.06 4.14
C ASP A 19 -17.39 2.58 4.55
N VAL A 20 -17.74 2.36 5.81
CA VAL A 20 -17.97 1.03 6.39
C VAL A 20 -19.08 0.23 5.68
N CYS A 21 -20.01 0.92 5.01
CA CYS A 21 -21.09 0.31 4.22
C CYS A 21 -20.67 0.03 2.77
N GLY A 22 -19.47 0.46 2.37
CA GLY A 22 -18.95 0.34 1.01
C GLY A 22 -19.42 1.45 0.07
N ALA A 23 -20.04 2.53 0.56
CA ALA A 23 -20.41 3.65 -0.28
C ALA A 23 -19.20 4.57 -0.51
N MET A 24 -19.02 4.99 -1.76
CA MET A 24 -17.92 5.89 -2.15
C MET A 24 -18.13 7.27 -1.54
N ARG A 25 -17.16 7.75 -0.77
CA ARG A 25 -17.17 9.07 -0.11
C ARG A 25 -16.41 10.11 -0.90
N LEU A 26 -15.34 9.70 -1.56
CA LEU A 26 -14.47 10.57 -2.33
C LEU A 26 -13.81 9.77 -3.46
N PHE A 27 -13.69 10.40 -4.62
CA PHE A 27 -12.91 9.91 -5.76
C PHE A 27 -11.89 10.97 -6.19
N ARG A 28 -10.69 10.53 -6.54
CA ARG A 28 -9.57 11.35 -7.03
C ARG A 28 -9.02 10.73 -8.31
N LYS A 29 -8.80 11.57 -9.31
CA LYS A 29 -8.24 11.19 -10.62
C LYS A 29 -7.00 12.02 -10.91
N GLY A 30 -5.95 11.37 -11.43
CA GLY A 30 -4.95 12.03 -12.26
C GLY A 30 -3.92 12.89 -11.53
N HIS A 31 -3.40 12.47 -10.38
CA HIS A 31 -2.23 13.14 -9.80
C HIS A 31 -1.04 12.18 -9.70
N PRO A 32 0.08 12.45 -10.40
CA PRO A 32 1.23 11.54 -10.43
C PRO A 32 1.97 11.37 -9.10
N ASP A 33 1.94 12.35 -8.18
CA ASP A 33 2.99 12.39 -7.14
C ASP A 33 2.60 13.11 -5.84
N HIS A 34 1.37 12.99 -5.34
CA HIS A 34 0.94 13.26 -3.94
C HIS A 34 -0.52 13.78 -3.96
N ILE A 35 -1.44 12.97 -3.45
CA ILE A 35 -2.76 13.49 -3.06
C ILE A 35 -2.60 14.07 -1.65
N GLY A 36 -2.40 15.38 -1.57
CA GLY A 36 -2.52 16.09 -0.30
C GLY A 36 -3.98 16.12 0.14
N PHE A 37 -4.24 15.77 1.41
CA PHE A 37 -5.56 15.90 2.02
C PHE A 37 -5.54 17.05 3.02
N SER A 38 -6.56 17.91 2.94
CA SER A 38 -6.77 18.90 3.98
C SER A 38 -7.10 18.23 5.31
N THR A 39 -6.84 18.90 6.43
CA THR A 39 -7.19 18.39 7.77
C THR A 39 -8.68 18.05 7.88
N SER A 40 -9.56 18.84 7.28
CA SER A 40 -11.00 18.56 7.25
C SER A 40 -11.35 17.31 6.45
N GLU A 41 -10.67 17.06 5.34
CA GLU A 41 -10.87 15.82 4.57
C GLU A 41 -10.35 14.61 5.34
N ALA A 42 -9.18 14.72 5.95
CA ALA A 42 -8.63 13.64 6.78
C ALA A 42 -9.58 13.26 7.92
N THR A 43 -10.19 14.25 8.58
CA THR A 43 -11.22 14.01 9.61
C THR A 43 -12.48 13.38 9.03
N ALA A 44 -12.96 13.85 7.87
CA ALA A 44 -14.18 13.34 7.25
C ALA A 44 -14.04 11.93 6.67
N LEU A 45 -12.82 11.52 6.35
CA LEU A 45 -12.46 10.21 5.79
C LEU A 45 -11.91 9.25 6.84
N HIS A 46 -11.92 9.66 8.11
CA HIS A 46 -11.48 8.84 9.23
C HIS A 46 -12.19 7.48 9.23
N GLY A 47 -11.43 6.39 9.40
CA GLY A 47 -11.97 5.03 9.45
C GLY A 47 -12.47 4.48 8.10
N CYS A 48 -12.41 5.23 7.00
CA CYS A 48 -12.76 4.71 5.68
C CYS A 48 -11.75 3.66 5.18
N ALA A 49 -12.15 2.88 4.18
CA ALA A 49 -11.20 2.15 3.35
C ALA A 49 -10.74 3.04 2.19
N PHE A 50 -9.44 3.03 1.88
CA PHE A 50 -8.89 3.71 0.71
C PHE A 50 -8.34 2.69 -0.27
N THR A 51 -8.64 2.88 -1.56
CA THR A 51 -8.00 2.11 -2.63
C THR A 51 -7.61 2.97 -3.81
N HIS A 52 -6.44 2.70 -4.37
CA HIS A 52 -5.93 3.35 -5.58
C HIS A 52 -5.14 2.39 -6.47
N ASN A 53 -4.88 2.77 -7.72
CA ASN A 53 -4.02 1.99 -8.61
C ASN A 53 -2.59 2.53 -8.67
N HIS A 54 -1.64 1.64 -8.88
CA HIS A 54 -0.25 1.98 -9.22
C HIS A 54 0.06 1.54 -10.66
N PRO A 55 0.12 2.47 -11.63
CA PRO A 55 0.43 2.15 -13.03
C PRO A 55 1.80 1.48 -13.22
N ASN A 56 2.76 1.78 -12.33
CA ASN A 56 4.12 1.22 -12.35
C ASN A 56 4.21 -0.23 -11.83
N GLY A 57 3.13 -0.76 -11.25
CA GLY A 57 3.07 -2.14 -10.74
C GLY A 57 3.61 -2.36 -9.33
N GLY A 58 4.06 -1.32 -8.63
CA GLY A 58 4.53 -1.39 -7.24
C GLY A 58 3.42 -1.65 -6.22
N ALA A 59 3.82 -2.06 -5.02
CA ALA A 59 2.98 -2.28 -3.85
C ALA A 59 2.53 -0.95 -3.23
N PHE A 60 2.93 -0.61 -2.00
CA PHE A 60 2.59 0.68 -1.38
C PHE A 60 3.75 1.66 -1.52
N SER A 61 3.45 2.96 -1.41
CA SER A 61 4.44 3.98 -1.09
C SER A 61 4.45 4.25 0.43
N VAL A 62 5.55 4.81 0.95
CA VAL A 62 5.60 5.30 2.34
C VAL A 62 4.55 6.39 2.58
N ALA A 63 4.21 7.19 1.57
CA ALA A 63 3.18 8.22 1.69
C ALA A 63 1.79 7.59 1.86
N ASP A 64 1.46 6.53 1.11
CA ASP A 64 0.19 5.81 1.20
C ASP A 64 -0.06 5.31 2.62
N VAL A 65 0.95 4.66 3.21
CA VAL A 65 0.85 4.10 4.56
C VAL A 65 0.79 5.21 5.61
N LYS A 66 1.49 6.33 5.41
CA LYS A 66 1.38 7.49 6.30
C LYS A 66 -0.01 8.12 6.27
N ILE A 67 -0.64 8.22 5.10
CA ILE A 67 -2.03 8.67 4.96
C ILE A 67 -2.95 7.71 5.72
N ALA A 68 -2.74 6.40 5.56
CA ALA A 68 -3.51 5.39 6.26
C ALA A 68 -3.40 5.51 7.79
N CYS A 69 -2.19 5.76 8.30
CA CYS A 69 -1.97 6.08 9.71
C CYS A 69 -2.69 7.35 10.16
N SER A 70 -2.54 8.45 9.41
CA SER A 70 -3.07 9.76 9.79
C SER A 70 -4.61 9.83 9.77
N MET A 71 -5.24 9.08 8.87
CA MET A 71 -6.71 8.99 8.78
C MET A 71 -7.28 7.77 9.53
N GLU A 72 -6.43 6.99 10.19
CA GLU A 72 -6.81 5.74 10.85
C GLU A 72 -7.71 4.83 9.98
N LEU A 73 -7.31 4.62 8.72
CA LEU A 73 -8.13 3.90 7.75
C LEU A 73 -8.43 2.47 8.21
N GLN A 74 -9.63 1.96 7.98
CA GLN A 74 -9.89 0.55 8.28
C GLN A 74 -9.09 -0.39 7.36
N GLU A 75 -8.75 0.07 6.16
CA GLU A 75 -8.03 -0.69 5.15
C GLU A 75 -7.42 0.22 4.07
N LEU A 76 -6.19 -0.07 3.67
CA LEU A 76 -5.51 0.52 2.53
C LEU A 76 -5.31 -0.55 1.45
N ARG A 77 -5.64 -0.27 0.20
CA ARG A 77 -5.44 -1.20 -0.92
C ARG A 77 -4.80 -0.53 -2.14
N VAL A 78 -3.80 -1.17 -2.71
CA VAL A 78 -3.27 -0.81 -4.02
C VAL A 78 -3.61 -1.89 -5.02
N VAL A 79 -4.08 -1.51 -6.20
CA VAL A 79 -4.31 -2.42 -7.31
C VAL A 79 -3.40 -2.12 -8.49
N THR A 80 -2.85 -3.18 -9.06
CA THR A 80 -2.06 -3.15 -10.28
C THR A 80 -2.67 -4.12 -11.28
N LYS A 81 -2.13 -4.15 -12.50
CA LYS A 81 -2.53 -5.12 -13.53
C LYS A 81 -2.40 -6.56 -13.04
N GLN A 82 -1.45 -6.85 -12.15
CA GLN A 82 -1.11 -8.21 -11.73
C GLN A 82 -1.55 -8.54 -10.31
N PHE A 83 -1.52 -7.56 -9.41
CA PHE A 83 -1.71 -7.81 -7.99
C PHE A 83 -2.59 -6.76 -7.32
N ARG A 84 -3.27 -7.21 -6.26
CA ARG A 84 -3.86 -6.36 -5.23
C ARG A 84 -3.07 -6.52 -3.95
N PHE A 85 -2.64 -5.40 -3.40
CA PHE A 85 -1.95 -5.29 -2.13
C PHE A 85 -2.92 -4.72 -1.10
N ILE A 86 -2.94 -5.30 0.10
CA ILE A 86 -3.89 -4.93 1.15
C ILE A 86 -3.13 -4.79 2.45
N MET A 87 -3.32 -3.65 3.13
CA MET A 87 -2.79 -3.37 4.45
C MET A 87 -3.92 -2.96 5.40
N ARG A 88 -3.87 -3.47 6.63
CA ARG A 88 -4.82 -3.13 7.70
C ARG A 88 -4.10 -2.81 9.00
N PRO A 89 -4.70 -1.99 9.88
CA PRO A 89 -4.17 -1.79 11.23
C PRO A 89 -4.09 -3.13 11.98
N GLY A 90 -3.16 -3.18 12.93
CA GLY A 90 -3.06 -4.29 13.87
C GLY A 90 -4.10 -4.21 14.98
N SER A 91 -3.99 -5.12 15.97
CA SER A 91 -4.80 -5.05 17.19
C SER A 91 -4.57 -3.76 18.00
N GLN A 92 -3.43 -3.10 17.80
CA GLN A 92 -3.08 -1.82 18.42
C GLN A 92 -3.37 -0.60 17.51
N GLY A 93 -4.12 -0.79 16.42
CA GLY A 93 -4.39 0.27 15.45
C GLY A 93 -3.22 0.52 14.50
N TRP A 94 -3.21 1.70 13.87
CA TRP A 94 -2.07 2.15 13.07
C TRP A 94 -0.97 2.73 13.96
N PRO A 95 0.32 2.50 13.63
CA PRO A 95 1.42 3.17 14.32
C PRO A 95 1.44 4.66 13.97
N ILE A 96 2.15 5.44 14.79
CA ILE A 96 2.43 6.85 14.50
C ILE A 96 3.17 6.96 13.16
N SER A 97 2.69 7.85 12.28
CA SER A 97 3.16 7.99 10.90
C SER A 97 4.67 8.25 10.76
N THR A 98 5.30 8.90 11.75
CA THR A 98 6.75 9.15 11.79
C THR A 98 7.58 7.86 11.88
N ARG A 99 7.02 6.78 12.44
CA ARG A 99 7.71 5.48 12.52
C ARG A 99 7.80 4.77 11.18
N ILE A 100 6.88 5.03 10.25
CA ILE A 100 6.78 4.32 8.97
C ILE A 100 8.08 4.45 8.17
N SER A 101 8.60 5.67 7.98
CA SER A 101 9.83 5.87 7.21
C SER A 101 11.03 5.15 7.82
N HIS A 102 11.18 5.21 9.14
CA HIS A 102 12.31 4.57 9.83
C HIS A 102 12.26 3.04 9.68
N VAL A 103 11.09 2.44 9.92
CA VAL A 103 10.95 0.98 9.82
C VAL A 103 10.99 0.50 8.37
N HIS A 104 10.53 1.31 7.41
CA HIS A 104 10.66 1.01 6.00
C HIS A 104 12.13 0.88 5.59
N SER A 105 12.98 1.86 5.91
CA SER A 105 14.42 1.79 5.61
C SER A 105 15.11 0.59 6.28
N GLN A 106 14.73 0.23 7.50
CA GLN A 106 15.25 -0.98 8.15
C GLN A 106 14.77 -2.28 7.46
N SER A 107 13.52 -2.29 7.02
CA SER A 107 12.91 -3.44 6.32
C SER A 107 13.53 -3.63 4.94
N GLU A 108 13.90 -2.55 4.26
CA GLU A 108 14.62 -2.56 2.99
C GLU A 108 15.99 -3.23 3.09
N ILE A 109 16.76 -2.97 4.14
CA ILE A 109 18.05 -3.62 4.35
C ILE A 109 17.88 -5.15 4.48
N VAL A 110 16.87 -5.59 5.23
CA VAL A 110 16.60 -7.02 5.45
C VAL A 110 16.09 -7.68 4.17
N ALA A 111 15.11 -7.07 3.50
CA ALA A 111 14.54 -7.57 2.26
C ALA A 111 15.60 -7.70 1.16
N ASN A 112 16.54 -6.76 1.06
CA ASN A 112 17.65 -6.86 0.11
C ASN A 112 18.52 -8.11 0.34
N ASN A 113 18.79 -8.47 1.60
CA ASN A 113 19.54 -9.68 1.90
C ASN A 113 18.75 -10.94 1.53
N GLU A 114 17.45 -10.98 1.83
CA GLU A 114 16.57 -12.09 1.45
C GLU A 114 16.51 -12.28 -0.07
N ILE A 115 16.38 -11.20 -0.83
CA ILE A 115 16.36 -11.22 -2.30
C ILE A 115 17.68 -11.74 -2.86
N ARG A 116 18.83 -11.33 -2.31
CA ARG A 116 20.14 -11.86 -2.72
C ARG A 116 20.23 -13.37 -2.51
N HIS A 117 19.74 -13.88 -1.38
CA HIS A 117 19.70 -15.32 -1.11
C HIS A 117 18.77 -16.06 -2.09
N MET A 118 17.60 -15.50 -2.41
CA MET A 118 16.68 -16.09 -3.39
C MET A 118 17.28 -16.14 -4.80
N LEU A 119 18.00 -15.09 -5.21
CA LEU A 119 18.71 -15.06 -6.50
C LEU A 119 19.82 -16.12 -6.54
N SER A 120 20.65 -16.20 -5.48
CA SER A 120 21.75 -17.18 -5.43
C SER A 120 21.26 -18.62 -5.43
N ALA A 121 20.08 -18.87 -4.84
CA ALA A 121 19.44 -20.19 -4.81
C ALA A 121 18.66 -20.53 -6.10
N GLY A 122 18.53 -19.59 -7.05
CA GLY A 122 17.74 -19.79 -8.27
C GLY A 122 16.22 -19.81 -8.05
N HIS A 123 15.75 -19.39 -6.87
CA HIS A 123 14.31 -19.30 -6.54
C HIS A 123 13.65 -18.03 -7.09
N LEU A 124 14.45 -17.05 -7.51
CA LEU A 124 13.97 -15.79 -8.09
C LEU A 124 14.79 -15.48 -9.34
N SER A 125 14.12 -15.05 -10.40
CA SER A 125 14.78 -14.52 -11.59
C SER A 125 15.02 -13.02 -11.44
N TYR A 126 16.11 -12.50 -12.01
CA TYR A 126 16.39 -11.05 -12.05
C TYR A 126 15.22 -10.21 -12.60
N TYR A 127 14.44 -10.73 -13.54
CA TYR A 127 13.27 -10.04 -14.10
C TYR A 127 12.20 -9.69 -13.05
N HIS A 128 12.04 -10.51 -12.00
CA HIS A 128 11.05 -10.32 -10.95
C HIS A 128 11.62 -9.67 -9.69
N CYS A 129 12.92 -9.33 -9.68
CA CYS A 129 13.64 -8.90 -8.49
C CYS A 129 13.04 -7.63 -7.86
N ALA A 130 12.73 -6.61 -8.66
CA ALA A 130 12.23 -5.35 -8.14
C ALA A 130 10.84 -5.50 -7.49
N ALA A 131 9.93 -6.20 -8.16
CA ALA A 131 8.58 -6.44 -7.64
C ALA A 131 8.58 -7.31 -6.38
N GLU A 132 9.48 -8.30 -6.31
CA GLU A 132 9.59 -9.15 -5.13
C GLU A 132 10.30 -8.43 -3.98
N LEU A 133 11.32 -7.59 -4.25
CA LEU A 133 11.94 -6.75 -3.22
C LEU A 133 10.92 -5.83 -2.56
N ASP A 134 10.14 -5.10 -3.36
CA ASP A 134 9.10 -4.21 -2.87
C ASP A 134 8.07 -4.97 -2.01
N HIS A 135 7.62 -6.15 -2.47
CA HIS A 135 6.74 -7.02 -1.68
C HIS A 135 7.35 -7.38 -0.31
N GLN A 136 8.61 -7.83 -0.28
CA GLN A 136 9.27 -8.27 0.95
C GLN A 136 9.49 -7.12 1.94
N ILE A 137 9.74 -5.89 1.46
CA ILE A 137 9.82 -4.70 2.32
C ILE A 137 8.53 -4.55 3.12
N TRP A 138 7.36 -4.65 2.47
CA TRP A 138 6.07 -4.51 3.13
C TRP A 138 5.72 -5.69 4.05
N VAL A 139 6.13 -6.91 3.71
CA VAL A 139 6.02 -8.07 4.62
C VAL A 139 6.78 -7.80 5.93
N GLN A 140 8.05 -7.40 5.82
CA GLN A 140 8.93 -7.15 6.96
C GLN A 140 8.44 -5.96 7.81
N LEU A 141 8.02 -4.86 7.15
CA LEU A 141 7.49 -3.69 7.84
C LEU A 141 6.20 -4.04 8.60
N ALA A 142 5.27 -4.75 7.95
CA ALA A 142 4.01 -5.11 8.58
C ALA A 142 4.23 -5.98 9.81
N HIS A 143 5.10 -6.99 9.72
CA HIS A 143 5.47 -7.82 10.85
C HIS A 143 6.07 -7.00 12.02
N ARG A 144 7.01 -6.08 11.73
CA ARG A 144 7.67 -5.24 12.76
C ARG A 144 6.73 -4.27 13.45
N LEU A 145 5.69 -3.82 12.76
CA LEU A 145 4.72 -2.84 13.27
C LEU A 145 3.42 -3.49 13.75
N GLY A 146 3.29 -4.81 13.66
CA GLY A 146 2.07 -5.53 14.03
C GLY A 146 0.88 -5.25 13.09
N LEU A 147 1.14 -4.81 11.86
CA LEU A 147 0.12 -4.60 10.84
C LEU A 147 -0.21 -5.91 10.13
N THR A 148 -1.38 -5.97 9.49
CA THR A 148 -1.68 -7.06 8.56
C THR A 148 -1.37 -6.61 7.14
N TYR A 149 -0.60 -7.42 6.42
CA TYR A 149 -0.29 -7.21 5.00
C TYR A 149 -0.55 -8.48 4.20
N ARG A 150 -1.11 -8.34 2.99
CA ARG A 150 -1.23 -9.42 2.03
C ARG A 150 -1.13 -8.92 0.59
N ARG A 151 -0.65 -9.80 -0.28
CA ARG A 151 -0.67 -9.67 -1.74
C ARG A 151 -1.52 -10.79 -2.30
N GLU A 152 -2.39 -10.47 -3.25
CA GLU A 152 -3.18 -11.45 -3.99
C GLU A 152 -3.22 -11.09 -5.47
N LYS A 153 -3.55 -12.06 -6.32
CA LYS A 153 -3.64 -11.84 -7.76
C LYS A 153 -4.86 -10.95 -8.06
N SER A 154 -4.65 -9.96 -8.92
CA SER A 154 -5.71 -9.09 -9.46
C SER A 154 -6.66 -9.87 -10.36
#